data_AF-A0A7Y5GKG0-F1
#
_entry.id   AF-A0A7Y5GKG0-F1
#
_cell.length_a   1.000
_cell.length_b   1.000
_cell.length_c   1.000
_cell.angle_alpha   90.00
_cell.angle_beta   90.00
_cell.angle_gamma   90.00
#
_symmetry.space_group_name_H-M   'P 1'
#
loop_
_entity.id
_entity.type
_entity.pdbx_description
1 polymer ?
#
loop_
_entity_poly.entity_id
_entity_poly.type
_entity_poly.pdbx_seq_one_letter_code
_entity_poly.pdbx_strand_id
1 'polypeptide(L)' 'MCPVTDEEADGEIVAVHKGVTYALCCKRCLKKFEKDPEKYIKKLNQTK' A
#
# COMPACT_ATOMS: atom_id res chain seq x y z
N MET A 1 -5.90 -2.01 5.42
CA MET A 1 -6.36 -2.12 4.01
C MET A 1 -5.17 -1.96 3.08
N CYS A 2 -5.02 -2.88 2.13
CA CYS A 2 -3.90 -3.01 1.23
C CYS A 2 -4.10 -2.09 0.01
N PRO A 3 -3.21 -1.13 -0.28
CA PRO A 3 -3.32 -0.21 -1.42
C PRO A 3 -3.40 -0.89 -2.79
N VAL A 4 -2.88 -2.11 -2.88
CA VAL A 4 -2.64 -2.81 -4.15
C VAL A 4 -3.83 -3.68 -4.52
N THR A 5 -4.39 -4.37 -3.53
CA THR A 5 -5.48 -5.35 -3.72
C THR A 5 -6.78 -4.97 -3.04
N ASP A 6 -6.84 -3.87 -2.30
CA ASP A 6 -8.01 -3.43 -1.53
C ASP A 6 -8.41 -4.38 -0.38
N GLU A 7 -7.58 -5.38 -0.09
CA GLU A 7 -7.84 -6.37 0.96
C GLU A 7 -7.41 -5.89 2.35
N GLU A 8 -7.78 -6.62 3.40
CA GLU A 8 -7.21 -6.39 4.72
C GLU A 8 -5.70 -6.69 4.70
N ALA A 9 -4.92 -5.77 5.27
CA ALA A 9 -3.48 -5.93 5.39
C ALA A 9 -3.21 -6.24 6.86
N ASP A 10 -2.60 -7.39 7.12
CA ASP A 10 -2.30 -7.87 8.48
C ASP A 10 -1.24 -7.01 9.20
N GLY A 11 -0.64 -6.04 8.50
CA GLY A 11 0.39 -5.16 9.06
C GLY A 11 1.78 -5.81 9.14
N GLU A 12 1.91 -7.08 8.76
CA GLU A 12 3.19 -7.79 8.70
C GLU A 12 4.16 -7.18 7.67
N ILE A 13 3.61 -6.54 6.63
CA ILE A 13 4.38 -5.91 5.56
C ILE A 13 3.92 -4.47 5.43
N VAL A 14 4.84 -3.54 5.60
CA VAL A 14 4.56 -2.10 5.50
C VAL A 14 5.50 -1.43 4.51
N ALA A 15 5.00 -0.44 3.79
CA ALA A 15 5.78 0.40 2.90
C ALA A 15 5.70 1.85 3.36
N VAL A 16 6.84 2.52 3.48
CA VAL A 16 6.88 3.94 3.85
C VAL A 16 7.04 4.77 2.59
N HIS A 17 6.13 5.71 2.35
CA HIS A 17 6.21 6.63 1.22
C HIS A 17 5.78 8.03 1.64
N LYS A 18 6.62 9.04 1.36
CA LYS A 18 6.40 10.46 1.73
C LYS A 18 6.05 10.66 3.23
N GLY A 19 6.64 9.84 4.11
CA GLY A 19 6.40 9.90 5.56
C GLY A 19 5.12 9.19 6.02
N VAL A 20 4.37 8.57 5.11
CA VAL A 20 3.17 7.77 5.42
C VAL A 20 3.52 6.29 5.36
N THR A 21 3.06 5.52 6.33
CA THR A 21 3.24 4.07 6.38
C THR A 21 1.99 3.37 5.86
N TYR A 22 2.15 2.52 4.85
CA TYR A 22 1.09 1.78 4.19
C TYR A 22 1.22 0.30 4.48
N ALA A 23 0.19 -0.28 5.10
CA ALA A 23 0.14 -1.73 5.34
C ALA A 23 -0.24 -2.48 4.05
N LEU A 24 0.46 -3.56 3.77
CA LEU A 24 0.31 -4.41 2.59
C LEU A 24 -0.03 -5.83 3.03
N CYS A 25 -0.89 -6.51 2.27
CA CYS A 25 -1.27 -7.89 2.60
C CYS A 25 -0.18 -8.93 2.24
N CYS A 26 0.76 -8.61 1.33
CA CYS A 26 1.70 -9.57 0.77
C CYS A 26 3.00 -8.92 0.26
N LYS A 27 4.10 -9.69 0.20
CA LYS A 27 5.41 -9.24 -0.37
C LYS A 27 5.30 -8.86 -1.86
N ARG A 28 4.35 -9.49 -2.57
CA ARG A 28 4.06 -9.16 -3.96
C ARG A 28 3.44 -7.78 -4.11
N CYS A 29 2.58 -7.39 -3.16
CA CYS A 29 2.00 -6.06 -3.09
C CYS A 29 3.09 -5.03 -2.77
N LEU A 30 4.06 -5.36 -1.91
CA LEU A 30 5.23 -4.51 -1.64
C LEU A 30 5.99 -4.21 -2.93
N LYS A 31 6.40 -5.24 -3.68
CA LYS A 31 7.10 -5.02 -4.95
C LYS A 31 6.31 -4.23 -5.98
N LYS A 32 4.97 -4.39 -6.04
CA LYS A 32 4.13 -3.58 -6.91
C LYS A 32 4.05 -2.14 -6.43
N PHE A 33 3.87 -1.95 -5.13
CA PHE A 33 3.82 -0.65 -4.49
C PHE A 33 5.14 0.10 -4.66
N GLU A 34 6.30 -0.54 -4.46
CA GLU A 34 7.61 0.08 -4.68
C GLU A 34 7.87 0.47 -6.14
N LYS A 35 7.32 -0.30 -7.09
CA LYS A 35 7.41 0.04 -8.52
C LYS A 35 6.63 1.30 -8.88
N ASP A 36 5.45 1.48 -8.28
CA ASP A 36 4.51 2.54 -8.67
C ASP A 36 3.71 3.09 -7.48
N PRO A 37 4.37 3.60 -6.42
CA PRO A 37 3.71 3.91 -5.16
C PRO A 37 2.66 5.00 -5.31
N GLU A 38 2.95 6.03 -6.11
CA GLU A 38 2.04 7.16 -6.32
C GLU A 38 0.69 6.74 -6.92
N LYS A 39 0.68 5.73 -7.80
CA LYS A 39 -0.55 5.19 -8.40
C LYS A 39 -1.44 4.51 -7.36
N TYR A 40 -0.83 3.72 -6.46
CA TYR A 40 -1.53 3.01 -5.42
C TYR A 40 -1.95 3.93 -4.26
N ILE A 41 -1.11 4.91 -3.91
CA ILE A 41 -1.42 5.91 -2.89
C ILE A 41 -2.58 6.81 -3.31
N LYS A 42 -2.64 7.23 -4.58
CA LYS A 42 -3.80 7.98 -5.11
C LYS A 42 -5.11 7.21 -4.96
N LYS A 43 -5.07 5.88 -5.11
CA LYS A 43 -6.23 5.01 -4.90
C LYS A 43 -6.65 4.95 -3.43
N LEU A 44 -5.70 4.83 -2.50
CA LEU A 44 -5.99 4.81 -1.07
C LEU A 44 -6.50 6.15 -0.51
N ASN A 45 -5.91 7.27 -0.95
CA ASN A 45 -6.26 8.60 -0.45
C ASN A 45 -7.62 9.12 -0.97
N GLN A 46 -8.38 8.31 -1.70
CA GLN A 46 -9.69 8.69 -2.24
C GLN A 46 -10.86 8.41 -1.28
N THR A 47 -10.59 7.79 -0.13
CA THR A 47 -11.57 7.60 0.94
C THR A 47 -11.30 8.64 2.03
N LYS A 48 -11.88 9.83 1.89
CA LYS A 48 -12.01 10.80 2.97
C LYS A 48 -13.47 10.84 3.41
#